data_AF-A0A962VIL3-F1
#
_entry.id   AF-A0A962VIL3-F1
#
_cell.length_a   1.000
_cell.length_b   1.000
_cell.length_c   1.000
_cell.angle_alpha   90.00
_cell.angle_beta   90.00
_cell.angle_gamma   90.00
#
_symmetry.space_group_name_H-M   'P 1'
#
loop_
_entity.id
_entity.type
_entity.pdbx_description
1 polymer ?
#
loop_
_entity_poly.entity_id
_entity_poly.type
_entity_poly.pdbx_seq_one_letter_code
_entity_poly.pdbx_strand_id
1 'polypeptide(L)'
;MNNQVNRNDQTLPGIPTEPVGSVPRPRELQDALVAQSQGNLTTEALDALFVTSRKFFMKYLVSISVILFAITPAAVSAENPIHKSDYAGQEKRLIKSLSDDDIQQLQQGEGWGLAKAAELNGMPGPAHILQMKEHISLTSEQEAKIQALFATMKEKAIPLGNELIALEKNLNDSFADRTITDELLYQQLDAIANVRKELRYAHLVTHLMTPTILSPQQIEKYNQLRGYGSDDPCENIPAGHNAEMWKKHNGCE
;
A
#
# COMPACT_ATOMS: atom_id res chain seq x y z
N MET A 1 -40.04 -2.30 25.67
CA MET A 1 -39.81 -1.44 24.48
C MET A 1 -38.33 -1.50 24.18
N ASN A 2 -37.95 -2.41 23.27
CA ASN A 2 -36.58 -2.59 22.82
C ASN A 2 -36.24 -1.49 21.82
N ASN A 3 -35.15 -0.76 22.05
CA ASN A 3 -34.55 0.10 21.04
C ASN A 3 -33.14 -0.43 20.75
N GLN A 4 -33.05 -1.32 19.77
CA GLN A 4 -31.80 -1.71 19.16
C GLN A 4 -31.36 -0.59 18.22
N VAL A 5 -30.28 0.11 18.57
CA VAL A 5 -29.61 1.04 17.69
C VAL A 5 -28.82 0.22 16.67
N ASN A 6 -29.33 0.23 15.45
CA ASN A 6 -28.74 -0.39 14.29
C ASN A 6 -27.46 0.41 13.91
N ARG A 7 -26.28 -0.12 14.25
CA ARG A 7 -25.00 0.39 13.74
C ARG A 7 -24.85 -0.09 12.30
N ASN A 8 -25.35 0.70 11.36
CA ASN A 8 -24.96 0.54 9.96
C ASN A 8 -23.50 0.98 9.83
N ASP A 9 -22.67 -0.04 9.70
CA ASP A 9 -21.42 -0.13 8.94
C ASP A 9 -21.35 0.93 7.82
N GLN A 10 -20.70 2.05 8.13
CA GLN A 10 -20.19 2.96 7.11
C GLN A 10 -18.80 2.45 6.74
N THR A 11 -18.73 1.69 5.66
CA THR A 11 -17.50 1.41 4.94
C THR A 11 -16.82 2.74 4.63
N LEU A 12 -15.69 3.02 5.29
CA LEU A 12 -14.87 4.19 5.02
C LEU A 12 -14.32 4.06 3.59
N PRO A 13 -14.77 4.91 2.64
CA PRO A 13 -14.16 4.94 1.31
C PRO A 13 -12.79 5.63 1.45
N GLY A 14 -11.75 5.02 0.90
CA GLY A 14 -10.45 5.67 0.78
C GLY A 14 -9.40 5.33 1.84
N ILE A 15 -9.28 4.07 2.26
CA ILE A 15 -7.96 3.58 2.66
C ILE A 15 -7.20 3.32 1.36
N PRO A 16 -6.17 4.12 1.00
CA PRO A 16 -5.28 3.71 -0.06
C PRO A 16 -4.73 2.36 0.38
N THR A 17 -4.92 1.30 -0.41
CA THR A 17 -4.08 0.13 -0.24
C THR A 17 -2.67 0.63 -0.46
N GLU A 18 -1.92 0.81 0.63
CA GLU A 18 -0.47 0.79 0.60
C GLU A 18 -0.06 -0.27 -0.43
N PRO A 19 0.95 -0.01 -1.30
CA PRO A 19 1.39 -1.01 -2.24
C PRO A 19 1.60 -2.31 -1.47
N VAL A 20 0.85 -3.36 -1.82
CA VAL A 20 0.88 -4.66 -1.16
C VAL A 20 2.35 -5.03 -0.92
N GLY A 21 2.78 -5.04 0.35
CA GLY A 21 4.15 -5.40 0.70
C GLY A 21 4.85 -4.45 1.68
N SER A 22 4.41 -4.47 2.94
CA SER A 22 5.39 -4.73 4.00
C SER A 22 4.65 -5.24 5.24
N VAL A 23 4.49 -6.57 5.32
CA VAL A 23 4.49 -7.19 6.64
C VAL A 23 5.84 -6.78 7.26
N PRO A 24 5.87 -6.13 8.42
CA PRO A 24 7.13 -5.81 9.08
C PRO A 24 7.95 -7.08 9.17
N ARG A 25 9.20 -7.06 8.67
CA ARG A 25 10.09 -8.23 8.79
C ARG A 25 10.10 -8.66 10.26
N PRO A 26 10.05 -9.96 10.58
CA PRO A 26 10.20 -10.41 11.96
C PRO A 26 11.44 -9.76 12.58
N ARG A 27 11.35 -9.32 13.85
CA ARG A 27 12.43 -8.55 14.51
C ARG A 27 13.78 -9.24 14.42
N GLU A 28 13.78 -10.56 14.56
CA GLU A 28 14.96 -11.43 14.39
C GLU A 28 15.65 -11.27 13.02
N LEU A 29 14.87 -11.09 11.95
CA LEU A 29 15.41 -10.87 10.61
C LEU A 29 15.93 -9.44 10.42
N GLN A 30 15.30 -8.46 11.07
CA GLN A 30 15.79 -7.08 11.08
C GLN A 30 17.13 -6.99 11.81
N ASP A 31 17.24 -7.61 12.97
CA ASP A 31 18.46 -7.66 13.79
C ASP A 31 19.61 -8.38 13.04
N ALA A 32 19.30 -9.47 12.33
CA ALA A 32 20.28 -10.19 11.51
C ALA A 32 20.81 -9.37 10.34
N LEU A 33 19.97 -8.57 9.67
CA LEU A 33 20.38 -7.68 8.59
C LEU A 33 21.26 -6.53 9.10
N VAL A 34 20.92 -5.98 10.27
CA VAL A 34 21.77 -4.97 10.93
C VAL A 34 23.12 -5.58 11.28
N ALA A 35 23.15 -6.78 11.87
CA ALA A 35 24.38 -7.48 12.18
C ALA A 35 25.24 -7.76 10.93
N GLN A 36 24.64 -8.13 9.80
CA GLN A 36 25.37 -8.35 8.55
C GLN A 36 25.96 -7.03 8.00
N SER A 37 25.19 -5.94 8.03
CA SER A 37 25.67 -4.62 7.59
C SER A 37 26.85 -4.09 8.41
N GLN A 38 26.97 -4.55 9.67
CA GLN A 38 28.07 -4.24 10.58
C GLN A 38 29.24 -5.23 10.50
N GLY A 39 29.18 -6.23 9.61
CA GLY A 39 30.20 -7.27 9.49
C GLY A 39 30.17 -8.32 10.61
N ASN A 40 29.15 -8.29 11.47
CA ASN A 40 28.99 -9.18 12.62
C ASN A 40 28.25 -10.49 12.26
N LEU A 41 27.75 -10.59 11.02
CA LEU A 41 27.08 -11.78 10.50
C LEU A 41 27.51 -12.02 9.04
N THR A 42 27.87 -13.26 8.69
CA THR A 42 28.22 -13.60 7.30
C THR A 42 26.96 -13.72 6.45
N THR A 43 27.12 -13.52 5.13
CA THR A 43 26.03 -13.69 4.17
C THR A 43 25.46 -15.11 4.20
N GLU A 44 26.29 -16.14 4.38
CA GLU A 44 25.85 -17.53 4.51
C GLU A 44 25.00 -17.78 5.77
N ALA A 45 25.33 -17.11 6.88
CA ALA A 45 24.58 -17.21 8.13
C ALA A 45 23.23 -16.47 8.05
N LEU A 46 23.19 -15.34 7.33
CA LEU A 46 21.96 -14.63 7.02
C LEU A 46 21.02 -15.48 6.13
N ASP A 47 21.57 -16.12 5.09
CA ASP A 47 20.80 -16.99 4.19
C ASP A 47 20.23 -18.23 4.90
N ALA A 48 20.95 -18.78 5.88
CA ALA A 48 20.47 -19.89 6.70
C ALA A 48 19.22 -19.52 7.52
N LEU A 49 19.07 -18.26 7.96
CA LEU A 49 17.87 -17.79 8.67
C LEU A 49 16.65 -17.72 7.74
N PHE A 50 16.85 -17.35 6.46
CA PHE A 50 15.81 -17.40 5.44
C PHE A 50 15.37 -18.85 5.13
N VAL A 51 16.29 -19.82 5.14
CA VAL A 51 15.98 -21.23 4.86
C VAL A 51 15.35 -21.96 6.06
N THR A 52 15.75 -21.62 7.29
CA THR A 52 15.29 -22.30 8.51
C THR A 52 13.83 -21.95 8.85
N SER A 53 13.39 -20.72 8.54
CA SER A 53 11.99 -20.30 8.66
C SER A 53 11.02 -21.14 7.80
N ARG A 54 11.48 -21.66 6.65
CA ARG A 54 10.71 -22.57 5.78
C ARG A 54 10.61 -24.01 6.33
N LYS A 55 11.59 -24.47 7.12
CA LYS A 55 11.65 -25.85 7.65
C LYS A 55 10.95 -26.02 8.99
N PHE A 56 10.75 -24.95 9.76
CA PHE A 56 10.07 -24.99 11.06
C PHE A 56 8.58 -25.34 10.95
N PHE A 57 7.94 -24.95 9.84
CA PHE A 57 6.50 -25.18 9.61
C PHE A 57 6.14 -26.65 9.29
N MET A 58 7.10 -27.47 8.84
CA MET A 58 6.82 -28.81 8.30
C MET A 58 7.13 -29.98 9.26
N LYS A 59 7.74 -29.71 10.43
CA LYS A 59 8.24 -30.76 11.35
C LYS A 59 7.34 -31.08 12.55
N TYR A 60 6.31 -30.26 12.82
CA TYR A 60 5.43 -30.45 14.00
C TYR A 60 4.13 -31.19 13.70
N LEU A 61 3.88 -31.60 12.45
CA LEU A 61 2.67 -32.36 12.07
C LEU A 61 2.77 -33.89 12.28
N VAL A 62 3.93 -34.43 12.65
CA VAL A 62 4.14 -35.90 12.66
C VAL A 62 4.32 -36.52 14.07
N SER A 63 4.46 -35.72 15.13
CA SER A 63 4.83 -36.26 16.46
C SER A 63 3.74 -36.19 17.54
N ILE A 64 2.48 -35.89 17.19
CA ILE A 64 1.35 -35.97 18.14
C ILE A 64 0.39 -37.07 17.69
N SER A 65 0.86 -38.30 17.75
CA SER A 65 0.02 -39.48 17.81
C SER A 65 0.58 -40.36 18.89
N VAL A 66 -0.31 -40.78 19.80
CA VAL A 66 -0.05 -41.58 21.01
C VAL A 66 0.28 -40.72 22.25
N ILE A 67 -0.76 -40.32 22.97
CA ILE A 67 -1.05 -40.76 24.36
C ILE A 67 -2.52 -40.43 24.64
N LEU A 68 -3.31 -41.49 24.81
CA LEU A 68 -4.70 -41.46 25.26
C LEU A 68 -4.70 -41.70 26.77
N PHE A 69 -5.10 -40.72 27.58
CA PHE A 69 -5.62 -40.99 28.92
C PHE A 69 -6.71 -39.98 29.30
N ALA A 70 -7.82 -40.53 29.75
CA ALA A 70 -9.12 -39.90 29.90
C ALA A 70 -9.24 -39.08 31.20
N ILE A 71 -9.66 -37.81 31.08
CA ILE A 71 -10.37 -37.06 32.13
C ILE A 71 -11.32 -36.05 31.43
N THR A 72 -12.63 -36.17 31.65
CA THR A 72 -13.63 -35.10 31.46
C THR A 72 -14.02 -34.61 32.86
N PRO A 73 -14.17 -33.30 33.13
CA PRO A 73 -15.34 -32.54 32.65
C PRO A 73 -15.14 -31.02 32.41
N ALA A 74 -16.23 -30.38 31.97
CA ALA A 74 -16.47 -28.94 31.75
C ALA A 74 -15.86 -28.33 30.48
N ALA A 75 -16.58 -28.47 29.36
CA ALA A 75 -16.41 -27.60 28.20
C ALA A 75 -16.88 -26.19 28.56
N VAL A 76 -15.99 -25.41 29.19
CA VAL A 76 -15.99 -23.97 28.97
C VAL A 76 -15.62 -23.81 27.49
N SER A 77 -16.61 -23.53 26.63
CA SER A 77 -16.33 -22.95 25.32
C SER A 77 -15.73 -21.57 25.56
N ALA A 78 -14.45 -21.53 25.89
CA ALA A 78 -13.62 -20.44 25.44
C ALA A 78 -13.65 -20.58 23.92
N GLU A 79 -14.48 -19.76 23.26
CA GLU A 79 -14.26 -19.45 21.85
C GLU A 79 -12.85 -18.85 21.79
N ASN A 80 -11.84 -19.70 21.61
CA ASN A 80 -10.57 -19.27 21.06
C ASN A 80 -10.95 -18.46 19.82
N PRO A 81 -10.50 -17.20 19.69
CA PRO A 81 -10.80 -16.43 18.50
C PRO A 81 -10.36 -17.29 17.32
N ILE A 82 -11.36 -17.77 16.58
CA ILE A 82 -11.16 -18.53 15.35
C ILE A 82 -10.16 -17.69 14.56
N HIS A 83 -9.04 -18.29 14.15
CA HIS A 83 -8.02 -17.62 13.34
C HIS A 83 -8.68 -17.10 12.05
N LYS A 84 -9.25 -15.91 12.13
CA LYS A 84 -10.01 -15.25 11.08
C LYS A 84 -9.07 -14.25 10.43
N SER A 85 -8.89 -14.40 9.13
CA SER A 85 -8.04 -13.48 8.37
C SER A 85 -8.69 -12.10 8.29
N ASP A 86 -7.87 -11.06 8.40
CA ASP A 86 -8.27 -9.67 8.07
C ASP A 86 -8.66 -9.52 6.58
N TYR A 87 -8.31 -10.51 5.76
CA TYR A 87 -8.65 -10.57 4.34
C TYR A 87 -9.94 -11.36 4.06
N ALA A 88 -10.66 -11.84 5.08
CA ALA A 88 -11.91 -12.57 4.87
C ALA A 88 -12.92 -11.72 4.08
N GLY A 89 -13.47 -12.29 3.01
CA GLY A 89 -14.31 -11.62 2.01
C GLY A 89 -13.55 -11.19 0.75
N GLN A 90 -12.23 -10.92 0.86
CA GLN A 90 -11.41 -10.51 -0.28
C GLN A 90 -11.11 -11.67 -1.24
N GLU A 91 -11.26 -12.93 -0.79
CA GLU A 91 -11.14 -14.12 -1.65
C GLU A 91 -12.17 -14.13 -2.80
N LYS A 92 -13.23 -13.32 -2.71
CA LYS A 92 -14.27 -13.19 -3.75
C LYS A 92 -13.95 -12.16 -4.84
N ARG A 93 -12.90 -11.35 -4.68
CA ARG A 93 -12.48 -10.38 -5.71
C ARG A 93 -12.11 -11.07 -7.00
N LEU A 94 -12.25 -10.37 -8.13
CA LEU A 94 -11.82 -10.90 -9.44
C LEU A 94 -10.30 -11.07 -9.49
N ILE A 95 -9.55 -10.08 -9.01
CA ILE A 95 -8.10 -10.11 -8.85
C ILE A 95 -7.82 -9.96 -7.35
N LYS A 96 -7.19 -10.96 -6.70
CA LYS A 96 -7.11 -10.93 -5.22
C LYS A 96 -6.27 -9.75 -4.69
N SER A 97 -5.26 -9.32 -5.45
CA SER A 97 -4.35 -8.24 -5.10
C SER A 97 -4.90 -6.82 -5.33
N LEU A 98 -5.99 -6.67 -6.09
CA LEU A 98 -6.55 -5.36 -6.48
C LEU A 98 -8.02 -5.26 -6.08
N SER A 99 -8.38 -4.19 -5.36
CA SER A 99 -9.78 -3.82 -5.16
C SER A 99 -10.38 -3.19 -6.42
N ASP A 100 -11.71 -3.03 -6.45
CA ASP A 100 -12.38 -2.35 -7.56
C ASP A 100 -11.95 -0.87 -7.66
N ASP A 101 -11.70 -0.22 -6.51
CA ASP A 101 -11.18 1.16 -6.45
C ASP A 101 -9.74 1.26 -7.00
N ASP A 102 -8.91 0.24 -6.79
CA ASP A 102 -7.57 0.18 -7.37
C ASP A 102 -7.64 0.06 -8.88
N ILE A 103 -8.49 -0.84 -9.38
CA ILE A 103 -8.71 -1.05 -10.81
C ILE A 103 -9.21 0.26 -11.44
N GLN A 104 -10.17 0.94 -10.83
CA GLN A 104 -10.69 2.20 -11.34
C GLN A 104 -9.61 3.29 -11.39
N GLN A 105 -8.83 3.46 -10.31
CA GLN A 105 -7.74 4.43 -10.27
C GLN A 105 -6.68 4.15 -11.34
N LEU A 106 -6.29 2.88 -11.52
CA LEU A 106 -5.32 2.46 -12.52
C LEU A 106 -5.85 2.69 -13.95
N GLN A 107 -7.10 2.31 -14.23
CA GLN A 107 -7.74 2.53 -15.54
C GLN A 107 -7.85 4.01 -15.89
N GLN A 108 -8.07 4.84 -14.88
CA GLN A 108 -8.14 6.28 -15.05
C GLN A 108 -6.74 6.91 -15.09
N GLY A 109 -5.67 6.26 -14.62
CA GLY A 109 -4.35 6.88 -14.48
C GLY A 109 -4.30 7.92 -13.34
N GLU A 110 -5.04 7.66 -12.27
CA GLU A 110 -5.03 8.46 -11.04
C GLU A 110 -3.79 8.18 -10.19
N GLY A 111 -3.57 8.99 -9.15
CA GLY A 111 -2.32 8.98 -8.39
C GLY A 111 -1.97 7.66 -7.67
N TRP A 112 -2.97 6.86 -7.27
CA TRP A 112 -2.83 5.55 -6.57
C TRP A 112 -1.71 5.51 -5.51
N GLY A 113 -1.46 6.64 -4.82
CA GLY A 113 -0.37 6.80 -3.85
C GLY A 113 1.07 6.76 -4.41
N LEU A 114 1.27 6.66 -5.72
CA LEU A 114 2.57 6.41 -6.37
C LEU A 114 3.57 7.57 -6.21
N ALA A 115 3.06 8.80 -6.07
CA ALA A 115 3.86 10.02 -5.94
C ALA A 115 4.00 10.56 -4.52
N LYS A 116 3.55 9.84 -3.48
CA LYS A 116 3.61 10.30 -2.08
C LYS A 116 5.00 10.80 -1.67
N ALA A 117 6.06 10.17 -2.16
CA ALA A 117 7.45 10.58 -1.89
C ALA A 117 7.76 12.01 -2.36
N ALA A 118 7.17 12.46 -3.46
CA ALA A 118 7.32 13.83 -3.92
C ALA A 118 6.31 14.75 -3.21
N GLU A 119 5.04 14.36 -3.23
CA GLU A 119 3.94 15.16 -2.70
C GLU A 119 4.11 15.56 -1.24
N LEU A 120 4.44 14.58 -0.37
CA LEU A 120 4.62 14.80 1.05
C LEU A 120 5.96 15.49 1.40
N ASN A 121 6.87 15.62 0.43
CA ASN A 121 8.07 16.45 0.53
C ASN A 121 7.86 17.83 -0.12
N GLY A 122 6.60 18.27 -0.23
CA GLY A 122 6.24 19.60 -0.69
C GLY A 122 6.42 19.84 -2.19
N MET A 123 6.55 18.77 -2.97
CA MET A 123 6.69 18.84 -4.43
C MET A 123 5.32 18.61 -5.09
N PRO A 124 4.63 19.66 -5.56
CA PRO A 124 3.27 19.55 -6.05
C PRO A 124 3.12 18.68 -7.29
N GLY A 125 1.97 18.00 -7.38
CA GLY A 125 1.49 17.37 -8.60
C GLY A 125 0.50 18.27 -9.35
N PRO A 126 0.33 18.09 -10.67
CA PRO A 126 -0.44 18.99 -11.50
C PRO A 126 -1.95 18.94 -11.20
N ALA A 127 -2.51 17.78 -10.84
CA ALA A 127 -3.95 17.65 -10.57
C ALA A 127 -4.41 18.58 -9.43
N HIS A 128 -3.72 18.53 -8.30
CA HIS A 128 -4.03 19.37 -7.13
C HIS A 128 -3.75 20.85 -7.39
N ILE A 129 -2.70 21.17 -8.15
CA ILE A 129 -2.41 22.55 -8.56
C ILE A 129 -3.54 23.12 -9.43
N LEU A 130 -4.06 22.35 -10.39
CA LEU A 130 -5.18 22.77 -11.23
C LEU A 130 -6.48 22.94 -10.42
N GLN A 131 -6.74 22.07 -9.45
CA GLN A 131 -7.88 22.21 -8.53
C GLN A 131 -7.82 23.50 -7.69
N MET A 132 -6.61 23.99 -7.40
CA MET A 132 -6.38 25.16 -6.55
C MET A 132 -5.96 26.41 -7.34
N LYS A 133 -6.08 26.41 -8.67
CA LYS A 133 -5.48 27.42 -9.56
C LYS A 133 -5.77 28.89 -9.17
N GLU A 134 -6.98 29.17 -8.70
CA GLU A 134 -7.39 30.51 -8.25
C GLU A 134 -6.72 30.89 -6.91
N HIS A 135 -6.60 29.93 -5.99
CA HIS A 135 -6.06 30.13 -4.65
C HIS A 135 -4.53 30.27 -4.63
N ILE A 136 -3.85 29.74 -5.65
CA ILE A 136 -2.40 29.84 -5.86
C ILE A 136 -2.04 30.86 -6.96
N SER A 137 -3.04 31.58 -7.50
CA SER A 137 -2.84 32.62 -8.51
C SER A 137 -2.04 32.16 -9.73
N LEU A 138 -2.39 31.02 -10.35
CA LEU A 138 -1.74 30.59 -11.59
C LEU A 138 -1.97 31.61 -12.71
N THR A 139 -0.92 31.92 -13.46
CA THR A 139 -1.09 32.64 -14.72
C THR A 139 -1.70 31.71 -15.79
N SER A 140 -2.34 32.27 -16.82
CA SER A 140 -2.86 31.47 -17.93
C SER A 140 -1.77 30.63 -18.62
N GLU A 141 -0.53 31.14 -18.67
CA GLU A 141 0.61 30.40 -19.21
C GLU A 141 1.01 29.21 -18.32
N GLN A 142 1.05 29.40 -17.00
CA GLN A 142 1.33 28.31 -16.06
C GLN A 142 0.23 27.24 -16.12
N GLU A 143 -1.04 27.66 -16.10
CA GLU A 143 -2.18 26.75 -16.21
C GLU A 143 -2.07 25.89 -17.49
N ALA A 144 -1.80 26.49 -18.65
CA ALA A 144 -1.64 25.76 -19.90
C ALA A 144 -0.47 24.74 -19.85
N LYS A 145 0.69 25.12 -19.29
CA LYS A 145 1.84 24.22 -19.13
C LYS A 145 1.54 23.06 -18.18
N ILE A 146 0.83 23.31 -17.09
CA ILE A 146 0.47 22.30 -16.09
C ILE A 146 -0.60 21.34 -16.66
N GLN A 147 -1.57 21.85 -17.42
CA GLN A 147 -2.54 21.01 -18.13
C GLN A 147 -1.86 20.08 -19.15
N ALA A 148 -0.91 20.61 -19.94
CA ALA A 148 -0.14 19.81 -20.88
C ALA A 148 0.71 18.73 -20.19
N LEU A 149 1.35 19.08 -19.07
CA LEU A 149 2.11 18.13 -18.26
C LEU A 149 1.21 17.03 -17.67
N PHE A 150 0.01 17.39 -17.18
CA PHE A 150 -0.98 16.43 -16.69
C PHE A 150 -1.47 15.49 -17.79
N ALA A 151 -1.80 16.03 -18.97
CA ALA A 151 -2.23 15.23 -20.11
C ALA A 151 -1.14 14.23 -20.55
N THR A 152 0.12 14.68 -20.62
CA THR A 152 1.27 13.81 -20.94
C THR A 152 1.44 12.68 -19.93
N MET A 153 1.24 12.97 -18.64
CA MET A 153 1.28 11.94 -17.60
C MET A 153 0.16 10.91 -17.81
N LYS A 154 -1.08 11.36 -18.06
CA LYS A 154 -2.24 10.48 -18.26
C LYS A 154 -2.09 9.59 -19.51
N GLU A 155 -1.55 10.13 -20.59
CA GLU A 155 -1.23 9.36 -21.81
C GLU A 155 -0.31 8.18 -21.54
N LYS A 156 0.60 8.30 -20.54
CA LYS A 156 1.47 7.21 -20.11
C LYS A 156 0.83 6.32 -19.04
N ALA A 157 0.19 6.92 -18.04
CA ALA A 157 -0.30 6.21 -16.86
C ALA A 157 -1.47 5.26 -17.18
N ILE A 158 -2.39 5.67 -18.06
CA ILE A 158 -3.56 4.85 -18.44
C ILE A 158 -3.17 3.51 -19.08
N PRO A 159 -2.34 3.47 -20.15
CA PRO A 159 -1.95 2.19 -20.74
C PRO A 159 -1.14 1.33 -19.75
N LEU A 160 -0.23 1.92 -18.96
CA LEU A 160 0.53 1.20 -17.94
C LEU A 160 -0.36 0.64 -16.82
N GLY A 161 -1.39 1.38 -16.40
CA GLY A 161 -2.36 0.92 -15.41
C GLY A 161 -3.17 -0.28 -15.92
N ASN A 162 -3.62 -0.24 -17.18
CA ASN A 162 -4.30 -1.37 -17.82
C ASN A 162 -3.39 -2.59 -17.96
N GLU A 163 -2.11 -2.38 -18.31
CA GLU A 163 -1.12 -3.44 -18.39
C GLU A 163 -0.88 -4.08 -17.01
N LEU A 164 -0.77 -3.26 -15.95
CA LEU A 164 -0.64 -3.76 -14.58
C LEU A 164 -1.82 -4.63 -14.17
N ILE A 165 -3.05 -4.19 -14.45
CA ILE A 165 -4.27 -4.96 -14.16
C ILE A 165 -4.23 -6.31 -14.89
N ALA A 166 -3.83 -6.33 -16.16
CA ALA A 166 -3.75 -7.56 -16.94
C ALA A 166 -2.69 -8.54 -16.38
N LEU A 167 -1.52 -8.03 -15.99
CA LEU A 167 -0.45 -8.83 -15.41
C LEU A 167 -0.83 -9.38 -14.02
N GLU A 168 -1.44 -8.57 -13.16
CA GLU A 168 -1.94 -9.01 -11.85
C GLU A 168 -3.06 -10.05 -12.01
N LYS A 169 -3.92 -9.90 -13.03
CA LYS A 169 -4.91 -10.92 -13.36
C LYS A 169 -4.24 -12.24 -13.80
N ASN A 170 -3.23 -12.18 -14.65
CA ASN A 170 -2.51 -13.37 -15.11
C ASN A 170 -1.83 -14.10 -13.94
N LEU A 171 -1.20 -13.36 -13.02
CA LEU A 171 -0.63 -13.94 -11.79
C LEU A 171 -1.71 -14.62 -10.94
N ASN A 172 -2.85 -13.94 -10.73
CA ASN A 172 -4.00 -14.50 -10.02
C ASN A 172 -4.50 -15.81 -10.66
N ASP A 173 -4.67 -15.83 -11.99
CA ASP A 173 -5.17 -16.99 -12.72
C ASP A 173 -4.19 -18.17 -12.64
N SER A 174 -2.86 -17.94 -12.79
CA SER A 174 -1.85 -18.99 -12.63
C SER A 174 -1.89 -19.68 -11.27
N PHE A 175 -2.16 -18.93 -10.19
CA PHE A 175 -2.35 -19.50 -8.86
C PHE A 175 -3.69 -20.23 -8.72
N ALA A 176 -4.77 -19.65 -9.24
CA ALA A 176 -6.11 -20.24 -9.17
C ALA A 176 -6.17 -21.58 -9.92
N ASP A 177 -5.56 -21.64 -11.09
CA ASP A 177 -5.51 -22.82 -11.96
C ASP A 177 -4.43 -23.83 -11.55
N ARG A 178 -3.59 -23.47 -10.57
CA ARG A 178 -2.45 -24.28 -10.08
C ARG A 178 -1.44 -24.63 -11.16
N THR A 179 -1.31 -23.77 -12.18
CA THR A 179 -0.34 -23.90 -13.28
C THR A 179 0.98 -23.19 -12.96
N ILE A 180 1.00 -22.36 -11.92
CA ILE A 180 2.18 -21.61 -11.50
C ILE A 180 3.36 -22.53 -11.17
N THR A 181 4.54 -22.19 -11.71
CA THR A 181 5.85 -22.79 -11.37
C THR A 181 6.76 -21.72 -10.79
N ASP A 182 7.87 -22.11 -10.16
CA ASP A 182 8.84 -21.15 -9.63
C ASP A 182 9.41 -20.22 -10.72
N GLU A 183 9.71 -20.79 -11.89
CA GLU A 183 10.17 -20.04 -13.07
C GLU A 183 9.09 -19.07 -13.60
N LEU A 184 7.85 -19.55 -13.76
CA LEU A 184 6.75 -18.72 -14.26
C LEU A 184 6.41 -17.60 -13.26
N LEU A 185 6.46 -17.89 -11.96
CA LEU A 185 6.28 -16.90 -10.90
C LEU A 185 7.32 -15.79 -11.02
N TYR A 186 8.60 -16.14 -11.17
CA TYR A 186 9.66 -15.14 -11.34
C TYR A 186 9.41 -14.25 -12.56
N GLN A 187 9.06 -14.85 -13.71
CA GLN A 187 8.77 -14.11 -14.95
C GLN A 187 7.57 -13.16 -14.80
N GLN A 188 6.47 -13.62 -14.21
CA GLN A 188 5.28 -12.79 -14.00
C GLN A 188 5.56 -11.64 -13.02
N LEU A 189 6.31 -11.90 -11.94
CA LEU A 189 6.69 -10.87 -10.98
C LEU A 189 7.64 -9.83 -11.59
N ASP A 190 8.58 -10.24 -12.44
CA ASP A 190 9.47 -9.30 -13.14
C ASP A 190 8.70 -8.37 -14.07
N ALA A 191 7.74 -8.92 -14.85
CA ALA A 191 6.87 -8.11 -15.70
C ALA A 191 6.03 -7.11 -14.87
N ILE A 192 5.42 -7.55 -13.77
CA ILE A 192 4.66 -6.69 -12.85
C ILE A 192 5.57 -5.60 -12.28
N ALA A 193 6.76 -5.95 -11.80
CA ALA A 193 7.71 -5.01 -11.22
C ALA A 193 8.13 -3.94 -12.23
N ASN A 194 8.39 -4.34 -13.48
CA ASN A 194 8.75 -3.43 -14.56
C ASN A 194 7.62 -2.42 -14.86
N VAL A 195 6.37 -2.88 -15.03
CA VAL A 195 5.23 -1.97 -15.26
C VAL A 195 4.98 -1.06 -14.06
N ARG A 196 5.05 -1.59 -12.83
CA ARG A 196 4.87 -0.76 -11.62
C ARG A 196 5.93 0.33 -11.51
N LYS A 197 7.18 0.02 -11.88
CA LYS A 197 8.28 0.99 -11.93
C LYS A 197 8.00 2.09 -12.96
N GLU A 198 7.60 1.74 -14.18
CA GLU A 198 7.26 2.73 -15.22
C GLU A 198 6.06 3.60 -14.81
N LEU A 199 5.02 3.00 -14.23
CA LEU A 199 3.85 3.72 -13.75
C LEU A 199 4.24 4.70 -12.63
N ARG A 200 5.01 4.25 -11.64
CA ARG A 200 5.52 5.10 -10.56
C ARG A 200 6.42 6.22 -11.09
N TYR A 201 7.25 5.94 -12.08
CA TYR A 201 8.08 6.95 -12.74
C TYR A 201 7.23 8.03 -13.41
N ALA A 202 6.18 7.66 -14.16
CA ALA A 202 5.30 8.63 -14.82
C ALA A 202 4.68 9.64 -13.84
N HIS A 203 4.27 9.18 -12.66
CA HIS A 203 3.77 10.08 -11.60
C HIS A 203 4.89 10.91 -10.95
N LEU A 204 6.01 10.28 -10.56
CA LEU A 204 7.09 10.99 -9.86
C LEU A 204 7.79 12.03 -10.75
N VAL A 205 8.03 11.71 -12.02
CA VAL A 205 8.65 12.68 -12.95
C VAL A 205 7.75 13.89 -13.18
N THR A 206 6.43 13.67 -13.15
CA THR A 206 5.45 14.75 -13.27
C THR A 206 5.48 15.68 -12.04
N HIS A 207 5.61 15.11 -10.84
CA HIS A 207 5.89 15.92 -9.65
C HIS A 207 7.24 16.64 -9.73
N LEU A 208 8.29 15.99 -10.25
CA LEU A 208 9.61 16.60 -10.43
C LEU A 208 9.58 17.82 -11.37
N MET A 209 8.77 17.76 -12.43
CA MET A 209 8.67 18.84 -13.42
C MET A 209 7.77 19.99 -12.97
N THR A 210 6.72 19.73 -12.19
CA THR A 210 5.71 20.75 -11.82
C THR A 210 6.31 22.00 -11.15
N PRO A 211 7.24 21.90 -10.17
CA PRO A 211 7.88 23.06 -9.55
C PRO A 211 8.62 23.98 -10.53
N THR A 212 9.09 23.47 -11.67
CA THR A 212 9.80 24.27 -12.68
C THR A 212 8.90 25.29 -13.39
N ILE A 213 7.58 25.12 -13.26
CA ILE A 213 6.55 26.00 -13.83
C ILE A 213 6.05 27.02 -12.79
N LEU A 214 6.24 26.75 -11.50
CA LEU A 214 5.70 27.53 -10.39
C LEU A 214 6.74 28.45 -9.77
N SER A 215 6.30 29.54 -9.14
CA SER A 215 7.18 30.33 -8.27
C SER A 215 7.32 29.66 -6.90
N PRO A 216 8.39 29.96 -6.14
CA PRO A 216 8.53 29.50 -4.76
C PRO A 216 7.33 29.86 -3.88
N GLN A 217 6.75 31.05 -4.06
CA GLN A 217 5.59 31.50 -3.30
C GLN A 217 4.33 30.68 -3.61
N GLN A 218 4.16 30.24 -4.86
CA GLN A 218 3.05 29.36 -5.25
C GLN A 218 3.20 27.96 -4.64
N ILE A 219 4.43 27.44 -4.58
CA ILE A 219 4.72 26.15 -3.93
C ILE A 219 4.46 26.22 -2.42
N GLU A 220 4.89 27.30 -1.76
CA GLU A 220 4.60 27.52 -0.35
C GLU A 220 3.09 27.62 -0.09
N LYS A 221 2.36 28.38 -0.92
CA LYS A 221 0.91 28.50 -0.83
C LYS A 221 0.20 27.16 -1.03
N TYR A 222 0.67 26.35 -1.99
CA TYR A 222 0.21 24.98 -2.18
C TYR A 222 0.40 24.15 -0.91
N ASN A 223 1.59 24.14 -0.30
CA ASN A 223 1.86 23.34 0.91
C ASN A 223 0.98 23.75 2.08
N GLN A 224 0.73 25.06 2.24
CA GLN A 224 -0.22 25.57 3.24
C GLN A 224 -1.65 25.08 2.98
N LEU A 225 -2.14 25.18 1.74
CA LEU A 225 -3.50 24.74 1.37
C LEU A 225 -3.68 23.23 1.51
N ARG A 226 -2.61 22.45 1.32
CA ARG A 226 -2.61 20.99 1.52
C ARG A 226 -2.48 20.56 2.99
N GLY A 227 -2.19 21.50 3.90
CA GLY A 227 -2.00 21.20 5.32
C GLY A 227 -0.63 20.61 5.65
N TYR A 228 0.36 20.71 4.76
CA TYR A 228 1.72 20.19 4.97
C TYR A 228 2.62 21.09 5.80
N GLY A 229 2.11 22.23 6.27
CA GLY A 229 2.82 23.18 7.15
C GLY A 229 2.51 23.00 8.64
N SER A 230 1.82 21.93 9.05
CA SER A 230 1.52 21.63 10.45
C SER A 230 2.64 20.77 11.05
N ASP A 231 3.21 21.20 12.18
CA ASP A 231 4.43 20.59 12.72
C ASP A 231 4.20 19.24 13.44
N ASP A 232 3.01 18.99 13.99
CA ASP A 232 2.74 17.76 14.77
C ASP A 232 1.39 17.10 14.41
N PRO A 233 1.39 15.93 13.74
CA PRO A 233 0.16 15.19 13.41
C PRO A 233 -0.56 14.62 14.64
N CYS A 234 0.11 14.53 15.79
CA CYS A 234 -0.46 14.03 17.05
C CYS A 234 -1.28 15.08 17.78
N GLU A 235 -0.95 16.36 17.58
CA GLU A 235 -1.69 17.51 18.13
C GLU A 235 -2.71 18.06 17.13
N ASN A 236 -2.45 17.93 15.82
CA ASN A 236 -3.26 18.53 14.77
C ASN A 236 -4.10 17.48 13.99
N ILE A 237 -5.07 16.88 14.68
CA ILE A 237 -6.00 15.93 14.07
C ILE A 237 -6.97 16.66 13.13
N PRO A 238 -7.04 16.33 11.82
CA PRO A 238 -7.94 17.00 10.90
C PRO A 238 -9.41 16.75 11.22
N ALA A 239 -10.26 17.76 10.98
CA ALA A 239 -11.70 17.65 11.21
C ALA A 239 -12.29 16.43 10.46
N GLY A 240 -13.18 15.70 11.13
CA GLY A 240 -13.83 14.50 10.58
C GLY A 240 -13.04 13.20 10.74
N HIS A 241 -11.80 13.24 11.23
CA HIS A 241 -11.03 12.03 11.53
C HIS A 241 -11.30 11.52 12.94
N ASN A 242 -11.32 10.19 13.09
CA ASN A 242 -11.31 9.57 14.41
C ASN A 242 -9.92 9.79 15.03
N ALA A 243 -9.89 10.45 16.19
CA ALA A 243 -8.67 10.82 16.88
C ALA A 243 -7.76 9.64 17.21
N GLU A 244 -8.33 8.53 17.69
CA GLU A 244 -7.59 7.33 18.08
C GLU A 244 -6.94 6.67 16.86
N MET A 245 -7.72 6.46 15.80
CA MET A 245 -7.21 5.89 14.55
C MET A 245 -6.16 6.79 13.91
N TRP A 246 -6.39 8.10 13.88
CA TRP A 246 -5.43 9.07 13.33
C TRP A 246 -4.09 9.04 14.07
N LYS A 247 -4.14 9.11 15.41
CA LYS A 247 -2.95 9.04 16.27
C LYS A 247 -2.19 7.73 16.06
N LYS A 248 -2.91 6.61 16.03
CA LYS A 248 -2.33 5.28 15.77
C LYS A 248 -1.66 5.22 14.40
N HIS A 249 -2.30 5.76 13.35
CA HIS A 249 -1.73 5.77 11.99
C HIS A 249 -0.49 6.66 11.86
N ASN A 250 -0.36 7.70 12.68
CA ASN A 250 0.77 8.62 12.67
C ASN A 250 1.84 8.31 13.72
N GLY A 251 1.75 7.15 14.41
CA GLY A 251 2.76 6.72 15.38
C GLY A 251 2.83 7.55 16.66
N CYS A 252 1.73 8.18 17.04
CA CYS A 252 1.62 8.97 18.27
C CYS A 252 1.58 8.06 19.51
N GLU A 253 2.20 8.52 20.60
CA GLU A 253 2.19 7.84 21.91
C GLU A 253 0.82 7.91 22.62
#